data_AF-G3NU30-F1
#
_entry.id   AF-G3NU30-F1
#
_cell.length_a   1.000
_cell.length_b   1.000
_cell.length_c   1.000
_cell.angle_alpha   90.00
_cell.angle_beta   90.00
_cell.angle_gamma   90.00
#
_symmetry.space_group_name_H-M   'P 1'
#
loop_
_entity.id
_entity.type
_entity.pdbx_description
1 polymer ?
#
loop_
_entity_poly.entity_id
_entity_poly.type
_entity_poly.pdbx_seq_one_letter_code
_entity_poly.pdbx_strand_id
1 'polypeptide(L)'
;MPHSSFPLCVLGLLAISSACYIQNCPRGGKRALPETGIRQCMSCGPGDRGRCFGPSICCGEGLGCLLGSSEMANCVEENYLLTPCQAGGRPCGSDGGHCAASGLCCNSESCAVDPDCLGEIEASDPGRGTAGASAAELLLRMLHVATRGQAEH
;
A
#
# COMPACT_ATOMS: atom_id res chain seq x y z
N MET A 1 62.59 10.19 -21.58
CA MET A 1 61.56 9.38 -22.26
C MET A 1 60.25 9.43 -21.47
N PRO A 2 59.38 10.45 -21.67
CA PRO A 2 58.14 10.62 -20.91
C PRO A 2 56.89 10.07 -21.63
N HIS A 3 57.04 9.26 -22.68
CA HIS A 3 55.91 8.84 -23.53
C HIS A 3 55.18 7.58 -23.02
N SER A 4 55.75 6.84 -22.07
CA SER A 4 55.19 5.57 -21.58
C SER A 4 54.21 5.76 -20.39
N SER A 5 54.30 6.87 -19.66
CA SER A 5 53.42 7.16 -18.52
C SER A 5 52.03 7.66 -18.94
N PHE A 6 51.92 8.32 -20.09
CA PHE A 6 50.67 8.89 -20.60
C PHE A 6 49.57 7.83 -20.85
N PRO A 7 49.83 6.72 -21.57
CA PRO A 7 48.81 5.68 -21.76
C PRO A 7 48.42 4.99 -20.45
N LEU A 8 49.36 4.80 -19.52
CA LEU A 8 49.12 4.24 -18.18
C LEU A 8 48.19 5.14 -17.34
N CYS A 9 48.40 6.45 -17.39
CA CYS A 9 47.52 7.41 -16.72
C CYS A 9 46.10 7.40 -17.31
N VAL A 10 45.97 7.35 -18.64
CA VAL A 10 44.65 7.30 -19.30
C VAL A 10 43.91 6.01 -18.94
N LEU A 11 44.59 4.86 -18.91
CA LEU A 11 44.00 3.58 -18.51
C LEU A 11 43.55 3.58 -17.04
N GLY A 12 44.34 4.19 -16.16
CA GLY A 12 43.99 4.35 -14.74
C GLY A 12 42.76 5.23 -14.54
N LEU A 13 42.66 6.36 -15.25
CA LEU A 13 41.51 7.26 -15.18
C LEU A 13 40.22 6.60 -15.70
N LEU A 14 40.30 5.78 -16.75
CA LEU A 14 39.18 4.99 -17.28
C LEU A 14 38.72 3.90 -16.30
N ALA A 15 39.66 3.23 -15.62
CA ALA A 15 39.32 2.25 -14.60
C ALA A 15 38.62 2.90 -13.40
N ILE A 16 39.12 4.05 -12.93
CA ILE A 16 38.54 4.78 -11.79
C ILE A 16 37.16 5.36 -12.15
N SER A 17 36.95 5.84 -13.38
CA SER A 17 35.63 6.32 -13.81
C SER A 17 34.60 5.20 -13.96
N SER A 18 35.03 3.97 -14.30
CA SER A 18 34.15 2.81 -14.32
C SER A 18 33.77 2.31 -12.91
N ALA A 19 34.68 2.44 -11.94
CA ALA A 19 34.44 2.03 -10.55
C ALA A 19 33.47 2.97 -9.80
N CYS A 20 33.34 4.23 -10.23
CA CYS A 20 32.36 5.18 -9.71
C CYS A 20 31.02 5.19 -10.45
N TYR A 21 30.82 4.32 -11.44
CA TYR A 21 29.54 4.19 -12.11
C TYR A 21 28.68 3.13 -11.39
N ILE A 22 28.02 3.55 -10.32
CA ILE A 22 27.00 2.72 -9.65
C ILE A 22 25.84 2.53 -10.64
N GLN A 23 25.82 1.38 -11.33
CA GLN A 23 24.71 0.96 -12.21
C GLN A 23 23.49 0.49 -11.40
N ASN A 24 23.68 0.13 -10.13
CA ASN A 24 22.62 -0.30 -9.21
C ASN A 24 22.20 0.83 -8.27
N CYS A 25 21.88 2.01 -8.82
CA CYS A 25 21.22 3.02 -8.01
C CYS A 25 19.82 2.50 -7.68
N PRO A 26 19.44 2.33 -6.39
CA PRO A 26 18.07 2.02 -6.05
C PRO A 26 17.16 3.11 -6.64
N ARG A 27 16.00 2.70 -7.15
CA ARG A 27 15.04 3.60 -7.77
C ARG A 27 14.53 4.57 -6.70
N GLY A 28 15.12 5.76 -6.61
CA GLY A 28 14.80 6.72 -5.55
C GLY A 28 15.89 7.78 -5.36
N GLY A 29 15.79 8.88 -6.11
CA GLY A 29 16.51 10.13 -5.81
C GLY A 29 15.53 11.21 -5.37
N LYS A 30 16.01 12.39 -4.94
CA LYS A 30 15.16 13.56 -4.57
C LYS A 30 14.20 14.04 -5.69
N ARG A 31 14.35 13.49 -6.90
CA ARG A 31 13.56 13.78 -8.10
C ARG A 31 12.87 12.54 -8.68
N ALA A 32 12.89 11.41 -7.98
CA ALA A 32 12.07 10.28 -8.38
C ALA A 32 10.61 10.76 -8.32
N LEU A 33 9.97 10.80 -9.47
CA LEU A 33 8.55 11.10 -9.62
C LEU A 33 7.80 10.21 -8.59
N PRO A 34 6.94 10.78 -7.72
CA PRO A 34 6.11 9.96 -6.84
C PRO A 34 5.36 8.98 -7.73
N GLU A 35 5.69 7.71 -7.55
CA GLU A 35 5.16 6.63 -8.36
C GLU A 35 3.64 6.62 -8.18
N THR A 36 2.98 6.42 -9.31
CA THR A 36 1.55 6.52 -9.55
C THR A 36 0.75 5.60 -8.64
N GLY A 37 0.27 6.11 -7.50
CA GLY A 37 -0.63 5.38 -6.59
C GLY A 37 0.03 4.19 -5.89
N ILE A 38 -0.23 4.02 -4.60
CA ILE A 38 0.26 2.85 -3.88
C ILE A 38 -0.52 1.62 -4.36
N ARG A 39 0.17 0.61 -4.90
CA ARG A 39 -0.49 -0.63 -5.34
C ARG A 39 -0.97 -1.46 -4.14
N GLN A 40 -1.93 -2.35 -4.37
CA GLN A 40 -2.27 -3.36 -3.36
C GLN A 40 -1.17 -4.41 -3.26
N CYS A 41 -0.92 -4.90 -2.04
CA CYS A 41 -0.01 -6.02 -1.83
C CYS A 41 -0.57 -7.31 -2.46
N MET A 42 0.32 -8.27 -2.73
CA MET A 42 -0.01 -9.56 -3.32
C MET A 42 -1.12 -10.28 -2.56
N SER A 43 -1.92 -11.05 -3.31
CA SER A 43 -2.91 -11.95 -2.73
C SER A 43 -2.22 -13.17 -2.10
N CYS A 44 -2.83 -13.72 -1.05
CA CYS A 44 -2.32 -14.88 -0.33
C CYS A 44 -3.46 -15.71 0.27
N GLY A 45 -3.12 -16.87 0.84
CA GLY A 45 -4.09 -17.74 1.52
C GLY A 45 -4.98 -18.56 0.58
N PRO A 46 -5.87 -19.41 1.13
CA PRO A 46 -6.73 -20.29 0.36
C PRO A 46 -7.64 -19.52 -0.62
N GLY A 47 -7.44 -19.76 -1.92
CA GLY A 47 -8.22 -19.13 -2.98
C GLY A 47 -7.97 -17.62 -3.15
N ASP A 48 -6.76 -17.15 -2.80
CA ASP A 48 -6.33 -15.76 -2.97
C ASP A 48 -7.24 -14.73 -2.25
N ARG A 49 -7.86 -15.17 -1.15
CA ARG A 49 -8.83 -14.38 -0.37
C ARG A 49 -8.16 -13.44 0.63
N GLY A 50 -6.88 -13.61 0.90
CA GLY A 50 -6.10 -12.76 1.78
C GLY A 50 -5.19 -11.78 1.04
N ARG A 51 -4.59 -10.87 1.80
CA ARG A 51 -3.55 -9.93 1.38
C ARG A 51 -2.36 -10.03 2.33
N CYS A 52 -1.17 -9.79 1.77
CA CYS A 52 0.06 -9.77 2.54
C CYS A 52 0.17 -8.49 3.38
N PHE A 53 0.24 -8.62 4.70
CA PHE A 53 0.53 -7.52 5.63
C PHE A 53 2.00 -7.46 6.02
N GLY A 54 2.72 -8.58 5.86
CA GLY A 54 4.16 -8.72 6.08
C GLY A 54 4.67 -10.01 5.44
N PRO A 55 5.99 -10.27 5.44
CA PRO A 55 6.57 -11.45 4.77
C PRO A 55 6.07 -12.78 5.34
N SER A 56 5.60 -12.78 6.58
CA SER A 56 5.07 -13.94 7.30
C SER A 56 3.65 -13.71 7.84
N ILE A 57 2.88 -12.81 7.21
CA ILE A 57 1.53 -12.43 7.65
C ILE A 57 0.60 -12.32 6.45
N CYS A 58 -0.45 -13.15 6.44
CA CYS A 58 -1.50 -13.14 5.44
C CYS A 58 -2.85 -13.02 6.12
N CYS A 59 -3.63 -11.98 5.79
CA CYS A 59 -4.92 -11.75 6.41
C CYS A 59 -6.01 -11.49 5.38
N GLY A 60 -7.24 -11.86 5.70
CA GLY A 60 -8.40 -11.55 4.87
C GLY A 60 -9.71 -11.65 5.65
N GLU A 61 -10.72 -10.93 5.18
CA GLU A 61 -12.07 -11.01 5.74
C GLU A 61 -12.61 -12.44 5.64
N GLY A 62 -13.09 -12.99 6.76
CA GLY A 62 -13.55 -14.37 6.87
C GLY A 62 -12.45 -15.44 6.89
N LEU A 63 -11.22 -15.13 6.45
CA LEU A 63 -10.04 -15.99 6.61
C LEU A 63 -9.41 -15.82 8.01
N GLY A 64 -9.51 -14.61 8.58
CA GLY A 64 -8.72 -14.21 9.74
C GLY A 64 -7.29 -13.89 9.31
N CYS A 65 -6.33 -14.12 10.21
CA CYS A 65 -4.91 -13.94 9.92
C CYS A 65 -4.17 -15.26 10.13
N LEU A 66 -3.44 -15.67 9.10
CA LEU A 66 -2.44 -16.72 9.17
C LEU A 66 -1.11 -16.06 9.57
N LEU A 67 -0.28 -16.75 10.36
CA LEU A 67 1.06 -16.32 10.76
C LEU A 67 2.06 -17.46 10.51
N GLY A 68 3.17 -17.20 9.80
CA GLY A 68 4.26 -18.17 9.59
C GLY A 68 3.89 -19.45 8.82
N SER A 69 2.87 -19.39 7.97
CA SER A 69 2.35 -20.55 7.23
C SER A 69 2.89 -20.63 5.80
N SER A 70 2.84 -21.83 5.19
CA SER A 70 3.29 -22.04 3.80
C SER A 70 2.50 -21.23 2.76
N GLU A 71 1.27 -20.84 3.11
CA GLU A 71 0.34 -20.04 2.32
C GLU A 71 0.80 -18.58 2.15
N MET A 72 1.96 -18.20 2.70
CA MET A 72 2.57 -16.87 2.63
C MET A 72 3.79 -16.80 1.72
N ALA A 73 4.05 -17.84 0.93
CA ALA A 73 5.18 -17.84 -0.02
C ALA A 73 5.17 -16.58 -0.92
N ASN A 74 3.99 -16.17 -1.38
CA ASN A 74 3.80 -14.95 -2.18
C ASN A 74 4.12 -13.67 -1.39
N CYS A 75 3.94 -13.67 -0.07
CA CYS A 75 4.25 -12.50 0.77
C CYS A 75 5.75 -12.30 0.97
N VAL A 76 6.56 -13.36 0.85
CA VAL A 76 8.02 -13.22 0.79
C VAL A 76 8.44 -12.59 -0.54
N GLU A 77 7.70 -12.87 -1.62
CA GLU A 77 7.97 -12.33 -2.95
C GLU A 77 7.84 -10.80 -3.01
N GLU A 78 6.94 -10.23 -2.20
CA GLU A 78 6.80 -8.76 -2.04
C GLU A 78 8.12 -8.06 -1.70
N ASN A 79 9.03 -8.70 -0.95
CA ASN A 79 10.32 -8.10 -0.59
C ASN A 79 11.24 -7.85 -1.79
N TYR A 80 11.01 -8.54 -2.91
CA TYR A 80 11.79 -8.38 -4.13
C TYR A 80 11.20 -7.32 -5.07
N LEU A 81 9.99 -6.83 -4.79
CA LEU A 81 9.35 -5.78 -5.58
C LEU A 81 9.82 -4.40 -5.14
N LEU A 82 10.36 -3.62 -6.08
CA LEU A 82 10.85 -2.26 -5.84
C LEU A 82 9.73 -1.21 -5.70
N THR A 83 8.50 -1.59 -5.99
CA THR A 83 7.31 -0.74 -5.89
C THR A 83 6.63 -0.96 -4.54
N PRO A 84 6.38 0.09 -3.73
CA PRO A 84 5.71 -0.05 -2.44
C PRO A 84 4.26 -0.52 -2.63
N CYS A 85 3.76 -1.31 -1.68
CA CYS A 85 2.37 -1.75 -1.66
C CYS A 85 1.71 -1.44 -0.31
N GLN A 86 0.38 -1.48 -0.29
CA GLN A 86 -0.41 -1.42 0.94
C GLN A 86 -1.45 -2.54 0.93
N ALA A 87 -1.56 -3.27 2.03
CA ALA A 87 -2.49 -4.40 2.15
C ALA A 87 -3.98 -3.97 2.15
N GLY A 88 -4.23 -2.69 2.46
CA GLY A 88 -5.57 -2.12 2.64
C GLY A 88 -5.95 -2.06 4.12
N GLY A 89 -7.21 -1.73 4.39
CA GLY A 89 -7.75 -1.61 5.75
C GLY A 89 -7.50 -0.24 6.38
N ARG A 90 -8.41 0.15 7.29
CA ARG A 90 -8.29 1.39 8.04
C ARG A 90 -7.08 1.33 8.99
N PRO A 91 -6.37 2.43 9.22
CA PRO A 91 -5.27 2.46 10.17
C PRO A 91 -5.78 2.14 11.59
N CYS A 92 -4.96 1.44 12.37
CA CYS A 92 -5.23 1.07 13.75
C CYS A 92 -3.92 0.99 14.54
N GLY A 93 -4.02 1.01 15.87
CA GLY A 93 -2.85 1.05 16.75
C GLY A 93 -1.97 2.31 16.57
N SER A 94 -0.82 2.30 17.24
CA SER A 94 0.17 3.40 17.18
C SER A 94 1.34 3.10 16.23
N ASP A 95 1.55 1.84 15.87
CA ASP A 95 2.72 1.36 15.14
C ASP A 95 2.49 1.24 13.62
N GLY A 96 1.61 2.09 13.07
CA GLY A 96 1.27 2.05 11.64
C GLY A 96 0.56 0.76 11.21
N GLY A 97 -0.23 0.17 12.11
CA GLY A 97 -1.03 -1.01 11.83
C GLY A 97 -2.25 -0.70 10.97
N HIS A 98 -2.81 -1.74 10.37
CA HIS A 98 -4.04 -1.69 9.58
C HIS A 98 -4.97 -2.83 9.97
N CYS A 99 -6.28 -2.56 9.98
CA CYS A 99 -7.28 -3.58 10.26
C CYS A 99 -7.27 -4.63 9.15
N ALA A 100 -6.83 -5.83 9.51
CA ALA A 100 -6.51 -6.90 8.57
C ALA A 100 -7.62 -7.96 8.47
N ALA A 101 -8.38 -8.09 9.56
CA ALA A 101 -9.61 -8.87 9.65
C ALA A 101 -10.45 -8.30 10.80
N SER A 102 -11.70 -8.76 10.92
CA SER A 102 -12.61 -8.38 12.00
C SER A 102 -11.96 -8.53 13.39
N GLY A 103 -11.72 -7.40 14.07
CA GLY A 103 -11.13 -7.33 15.40
C GLY A 103 -9.61 -7.53 15.46
N LEU A 104 -8.89 -7.51 14.33
CA LEU A 104 -7.44 -7.72 14.26
C LEU A 104 -6.74 -6.54 13.57
N CYS A 105 -5.83 -5.90 14.31
CA CYS A 105 -4.91 -4.89 13.80
C CYS A 105 -3.55 -5.52 13.52
N CYS A 106 -3.03 -5.39 12.30
CA CYS A 106 -1.74 -5.95 11.92
C CYS A 106 -0.79 -4.92 11.32
N ASN A 107 0.48 -5.02 11.67
CA ASN A 107 1.59 -4.37 10.96
C ASN A 107 2.43 -5.43 10.23
N SER A 108 3.62 -5.06 9.74
CA SER A 108 4.49 -5.97 9.00
C SER A 108 5.09 -7.12 9.83
N GLU A 109 5.03 -7.02 11.16
CA GLU A 109 5.73 -7.93 12.08
C GLU A 109 4.77 -8.73 12.95
N SER A 110 3.61 -8.19 13.30
CA SER A 110 2.67 -8.81 14.23
C SER A 110 1.22 -8.37 14.02
N CYS A 111 0.32 -9.11 14.66
CA CYS A 111 -1.10 -8.80 14.75
C CYS A 111 -1.52 -8.78 16.23
N ALA A 112 -2.38 -7.84 16.58
CA ALA A 112 -3.00 -7.73 17.89
C ALA A 112 -4.53 -7.64 17.75
N VAL A 113 -5.23 -8.10 18.77
CA VAL A 113 -6.68 -7.90 18.85
C VAL A 113 -6.93 -6.41 19.12
N ASP A 114 -7.75 -5.80 18.28
CA ASP A 114 -8.10 -4.38 18.38
C ASP A 114 -9.62 -4.22 18.18
N PRO A 115 -10.38 -3.75 19.19
CA PRO A 115 -11.81 -3.53 19.06
C PRO A 115 -12.14 -2.46 18.02
N ASP A 116 -11.21 -1.55 17.73
CA ASP A 116 -11.37 -0.54 16.68
C ASP A 116 -11.27 -1.16 15.28
N CYS A 117 -11.04 -2.47 15.16
CA CYS A 117 -11.15 -3.24 13.92
C CYS A 117 -12.42 -4.11 13.85
N LEU A 118 -13.30 -4.05 14.84
CA LEU A 118 -14.65 -4.62 14.73
C LEU A 118 -15.47 -3.68 13.80
N GLY A 119 -16.15 -4.24 12.79
CA GLY A 119 -16.77 -3.47 11.69
C GLY A 119 -17.50 -2.20 12.15
N GLU A 120 -17.31 -1.05 11.51
CA GLU A 120 -18.05 -0.73 10.27
C GLU A 120 -17.28 -1.03 8.98
N ILE A 121 -17.89 -1.88 8.15
CA ILE A 121 -17.53 -2.08 6.75
C ILE A 121 -17.98 -0.82 5.99
N GLU A 122 -17.17 0.23 6.00
CA GLU A 122 -17.25 1.24 4.95
C GLU A 122 -16.01 1.13 4.07
N ALA A 123 -16.28 0.65 2.86
CA ALA A 123 -15.33 0.41 1.81
C ALA A 123 -14.44 1.63 1.58
N SER A 124 -13.14 1.45 1.71
CA SER A 124 -12.19 2.23 0.93
C SER A 124 -12.36 1.81 -0.53
N ASP A 125 -13.29 2.47 -1.24
CA ASP A 125 -13.29 2.53 -2.70
C ASP A 125 -12.59 3.83 -3.13
N PRO A 126 -11.28 3.83 -3.43
CA PRO A 126 -10.67 4.90 -4.21
C PRO A 126 -10.83 4.54 -5.69
N GLY A 127 -12.06 4.51 -6.21
CA GLY A 127 -12.26 3.78 -7.46
C GLY A 127 -13.49 4.08 -8.31
N ARG A 128 -14.34 5.07 -7.99
CA ARG A 128 -15.39 5.48 -8.93
C ARG A 128 -15.66 6.98 -8.93
N GLY A 129 -14.79 7.70 -9.63
CA GLY A 129 -15.15 9.01 -10.17
C GLY A 129 -16.29 8.83 -11.19
N THR A 130 -17.53 9.10 -10.79
CA THR A 130 -18.62 9.39 -11.72
C THR A 130 -19.60 10.38 -11.12
N ALA A 131 -19.60 11.57 -11.75
CA ALA A 131 -20.70 12.52 -11.90
C ALA A 131 -21.26 13.17 -10.62
N GLY A 132 -21.09 14.50 -10.57
CA GLY A 132 -21.57 15.36 -9.50
C GLY A 132 -23.05 15.15 -9.16
N ALA A 133 -23.35 15.41 -7.88
CA ALA A 133 -24.70 15.45 -7.35
C ALA A 133 -25.60 16.27 -8.30
N SER A 134 -26.48 15.58 -9.01
CA SER A 134 -27.42 16.23 -9.91
C SER A 134 -28.41 17.06 -9.08
N ALA A 135 -28.86 18.19 -9.63
CA ALA A 135 -29.82 19.10 -8.98
C ALA A 135 -31.09 18.39 -8.46
N ALA A 136 -31.42 17.21 -9.00
CA ALA A 136 -32.52 16.37 -8.55
C ALA A 136 -32.35 15.86 -7.10
N GLU A 137 -31.12 15.52 -6.68
CA GLU A 137 -30.88 15.00 -5.33
C GLU A 137 -30.98 16.11 -4.28
N LEU A 138 -30.52 17.32 -4.63
CA LEU A 138 -30.67 18.51 -3.80
C LEU A 138 -32.15 18.92 -3.66
N LEU A 139 -32.93 18.82 -4.75
CA LEU A 139 -34.38 19.07 -4.74
C LEU A 139 -35.14 18.08 -3.86
N LEU A 140 -34.78 16.79 -3.89
CA LEU A 140 -35.36 15.77 -3.01
C LEU A 140 -35.07 16.04 -1.53
N ARG A 141 -33.87 16.53 -1.19
CA ARG A 141 -33.56 16.93 0.19
C ARG A 141 -34.37 18.15 0.65
N MET A 142 -34.59 19.12 -0.23
CA MET A 142 -35.41 20.30 0.11
C MET A 142 -36.89 19.98 0.29
N LEU A 143 -37.44 19.05 -0.51
CA LEU A 143 -38.83 18.58 -0.36
C LEU A 143 -39.04 17.81 0.96
N HIS A 144 -38.06 17.02 1.41
CA HIS A 144 -38.13 16.34 2.71
C HIS A 144 -38.03 17.30 3.91
N VAL A 145 -37.34 18.44 3.76
CA VAL A 145 -37.28 19.47 4.82
C VAL A 145 -38.58 20.27 4.88
N ALA A 146 -39.18 20.61 3.74
CA ALA A 146 -40.44 21.35 3.68
C ALA A 146 -41.64 20.56 4.25
N THR A 147 -41.65 19.24 4.07
CA THR A 147 -42.73 18.36 4.57
C THR A 147 -42.68 18.14 6.09
N ARG A 148 -41.52 18.33 6.74
CA ARG A 148 -41.37 18.27 8.20
C ARG A 148 -41.87 19.51 8.93
N GLY A 149 -42.16 20.60 8.23
CA GLY A 149 -42.62 21.87 8.82
C GLY A 149 -44.14 22.07 8.89
N GLN A 150 -44.95 21.11 8.44
CA GLN A 150 -46.41 21.28 8.33
C GLN A 150 -47.26 20.45 9.32
N ALA A 151 -46.63 19.84 10.32
CA ALA A 151 -47.30 18.98 11.30
C ALA A 151 -47.34 19.55 12.74
N GLU A 152 -47.37 20.88 12.90
CA GLU A 152 -47.63 21.52 14.20
C GLU A 152 -48.56 22.74 13.99
N HIS A 153 -49.86 22.47 13.91
CA HIS A 153 -50.95 23.38 14.28
C HIS A 153 -52.03 22.56 14.99
#